data_AF-A0A7G7G5G4-F1
#
_entry.id   AF-A0A7G7G5G4-F1
#
_cell.length_a   1.000
_cell.length_b   1.000
_cell.length_c   1.000
_cell.angle_alpha   90.00
_cell.angle_beta   90.00
_cell.angle_gamma   90.00
#
_symmetry.space_group_name_H-M   'P 1'
#
loop_
_entity.id
_entity.type
_entity.pdbx_description
1 polymer ?
#
loop_
_entity_poly.entity_id
_entity_poly.type
_entity_poly.pdbx_seq_one_letter_code
_entity_poly.pdbx_strand_id
1 'polypeptide(L)'
;MKAFTPYISILFVFFFLTLSFKGGAQVRPKTFIMNADLLMQNRFKINTGNEQCLAALKVLLSTTAPSLARTPYTIVKKTIAPPSGDKHDYMSLAPYWWPDPNSPDGLPYIRKDGQSNPEGSTIKDNTYIRDLSKDIRLLGLSYYFTNDEKYAKKATELLKVFFLNSATRMNPNLNFCQIRRGVMTESGVGTVDTEHFTQLIDGVQLLAGSRSWTKENHAALQNWFKQYLNWLLTSAIGKDGATQPNNISTYYNLQVITYALFVEDKALAKSIIEKQVYDLLENQFSPTGEQKLELARTNSWTYCNKNLKGWFDIASAAEILGINLWHYTSPTDKSLKKAFQWMVPYGAGDKSWTFDQIGDLKIEYFTMIARTGSAVYKDVNVQSILAENHAQFVSGSYMELLTSRYY
;
A
#
# COMPACT_ATOMS: atom_id res chain seq x y z
N MET A 1 71.30 26.54 56.66
CA MET A 1 70.58 25.47 55.92
C MET A 1 69.14 25.43 56.38
N LYS A 2 68.20 25.86 55.53
CA LYS A 2 66.80 25.41 55.47
C LYS A 2 66.22 26.02 54.20
N ALA A 3 66.07 25.18 53.17
CA ALA A 3 65.60 25.56 51.85
C ALA A 3 64.09 25.83 51.86
N PHE A 4 63.67 26.88 51.18
CA PHE A 4 62.27 27.16 50.85
C PHE A 4 61.95 26.45 49.52
N THR A 5 60.92 25.61 49.51
CA THR A 5 60.35 25.02 48.30
C THR A 5 58.92 25.54 48.15
N PRO A 6 58.53 26.19 47.04
CA PRO A 6 57.14 26.56 46.82
C PRO A 6 56.39 25.40 46.16
N TYR A 7 55.27 25.00 46.76
CA TYR A 7 54.32 24.08 46.14
C TYR A 7 53.54 24.82 45.05
N ILE A 8 53.71 24.40 43.79
CA ILE A 8 52.87 24.81 42.66
C ILE A 8 51.68 23.85 42.61
N SER A 9 50.50 24.31 43.02
CA SER A 9 49.24 23.59 42.86
C SER A 9 48.73 23.79 41.43
N ILE A 10 48.85 22.77 40.58
CA ILE A 10 48.27 22.75 39.22
C ILE A 10 46.79 22.37 39.35
N LEU A 11 45.90 23.34 39.14
CA LEU A 11 44.46 23.11 39.01
C LEU A 11 44.17 22.52 37.62
N PHE A 12 43.82 21.23 37.54
CA PHE A 12 43.26 20.64 36.32
C PHE A 12 41.77 21.00 36.23
N VAL A 13 41.44 21.95 35.35
CA VAL A 13 40.04 22.25 34.99
C VAL A 13 39.61 21.25 33.91
N PHE A 14 38.84 20.24 34.31
CA PHE A 14 38.14 19.35 33.36
C PHE A 14 36.95 20.09 32.75
N PHE A 15 37.08 20.51 31.50
CA PHE A 15 35.97 21.03 30.70
C PHE A 15 35.11 19.84 30.23
N PHE A 16 34.06 19.50 30.99
CA PHE A 16 33.03 18.57 30.52
C PHE A 16 32.19 19.28 29.46
N LEU A 17 32.49 19.01 28.19
CA LEU A 17 31.61 19.36 27.08
C LEU A 17 30.36 18.46 27.18
N THR A 18 29.30 18.96 27.81
CA THR A 18 27.99 18.30 27.76
C THR A 18 27.41 18.49 26.36
N LEU A 19 27.69 17.54 25.45
CA LEU A 19 26.87 17.37 24.26
C LEU A 19 25.44 17.07 24.72
N SER A 20 24.61 18.11 24.77
CA SER A 20 23.17 17.96 24.89
C SER A 20 22.66 17.36 23.58
N PHE A 21 22.70 16.02 23.47
CA PHE A 21 21.83 15.31 22.56
C PHE A 21 20.39 15.64 22.98
N LYS A 22 19.73 16.54 22.24
CA LYS A 22 18.26 16.63 22.23
C LYS A 22 17.74 15.36 21.55
N GLY A 23 17.91 14.22 22.20
CA GLY A 23 17.27 12.96 21.85
C GLY A 23 15.79 13.06 22.25
N GLY A 24 15.01 13.82 21.47
CA GLY A 24 13.55 13.69 21.55
C GLY A 24 13.21 12.22 21.27
N ALA A 25 12.43 11.60 22.15
CA ALA A 25 12.00 10.22 21.96
C ALA A 25 11.39 10.07 20.56
N GLN A 26 11.92 9.14 19.76
CA GLN A 26 11.46 8.92 18.40
C GLN A 26 10.03 8.39 18.46
N VAL A 27 9.07 9.16 17.94
CA VAL A 27 7.66 8.77 17.93
C VAL A 27 7.47 7.63 16.93
N ARG A 28 6.93 6.51 17.40
CA ARG A 28 6.55 5.38 16.56
C ARG A 28 5.50 5.84 15.53
N PRO A 29 5.75 5.68 14.22
CA PRO A 29 4.78 6.09 13.21
C PRO A 29 3.51 5.22 13.32
N LYS A 30 2.35 5.82 13.07
CA LYS A 30 1.04 5.14 13.15
C LYS A 30 0.65 4.48 11.82
N THR A 31 1.61 3.90 11.09
CA THR A 31 1.36 3.20 9.82
C THR A 31 0.61 1.88 10.06
N PHE A 32 -0.10 1.43 9.03
CA PHE A 32 -0.99 0.28 9.03
C PHE A 32 -0.40 -0.95 8.34
N ILE A 33 0.09 -0.78 7.11
CA ILE A 33 0.68 -1.88 6.33
C ILE A 33 2.21 -1.87 6.48
N MET A 34 2.83 -0.69 6.43
CA MET A 34 4.25 -0.53 6.71
C MET A 34 4.54 -0.82 8.18
N ASN A 35 5.53 -1.67 8.44
CA ASN A 35 5.92 -2.01 9.81
C ASN A 35 6.57 -0.81 10.50
N ALA A 36 5.88 -0.26 11.50
CA ALA A 36 6.31 0.95 12.20
C ALA A 36 7.64 0.79 12.96
N ASP A 37 7.89 -0.41 13.50
CA ASP A 37 9.11 -0.69 14.27
C ASP A 37 10.32 -0.80 13.34
N LEU A 38 10.16 -1.40 12.16
CA LEU A 38 11.17 -1.42 11.11
C LEU A 38 11.50 0.00 10.61
N LEU A 39 10.48 0.82 10.36
CA LEU A 39 10.68 2.22 9.97
C LEU A 39 11.47 2.99 11.05
N MET A 40 11.11 2.77 12.32
CA MET A 40 11.79 3.40 13.46
C MET A 40 13.25 2.95 13.56
N GLN A 41 13.51 1.64 13.47
CA GLN A 41 14.85 1.06 13.46
C GLN A 41 15.70 1.58 12.30
N ASN A 42 15.15 1.63 11.09
CA ASN A 42 15.89 2.09 9.91
C ASN A 42 16.17 3.59 9.95
N ARG A 43 15.27 4.41 10.53
CA ARG A 43 15.55 5.83 10.78
C ARG A 43 16.66 6.01 11.82
N PHE A 44 16.68 5.18 12.87
CA PHE A 44 17.80 5.16 13.81
C PHE A 44 19.12 4.81 13.11
N LYS A 45 19.14 3.73 12.30
CA LYS A 45 20.32 3.33 11.50
C LYS A 45 20.82 4.44 10.58
N ILE A 46 19.92 5.16 9.91
CA ILE A 46 20.26 6.34 9.09
C ILE A 46 20.94 7.41 9.95
N ASN A 47 20.35 7.76 11.10
CA ASN A 47 20.88 8.79 11.99
C ASN A 47 22.23 8.42 12.60
N THR A 48 22.53 7.13 12.76
CA THR A 48 23.83 6.63 13.24
C THR A 48 24.82 6.31 12.13
N GLY A 49 24.52 6.66 10.87
CA GLY A 49 25.47 6.54 9.76
C GLY A 49 25.57 5.13 9.14
N ASN A 50 24.58 4.27 9.28
CA ASN A 50 24.59 2.95 8.63
C ASN A 50 24.60 3.10 7.09
N GLU A 51 25.66 2.60 6.46
CA GLU A 51 25.91 2.77 5.03
C GLU A 51 24.80 2.19 4.15
N GLN A 52 24.30 0.99 4.47
CA GLN A 52 23.25 0.33 3.68
C GLN A 52 21.94 1.12 3.71
N CYS A 53 21.51 1.58 4.89
CA CYS A 53 20.32 2.40 5.02
C CYS A 53 20.49 3.79 4.39
N LEU A 54 21.70 4.38 4.44
CA LEU A 54 22.00 5.64 3.74
C LEU A 54 21.97 5.47 2.21
N ALA A 55 22.46 4.35 1.68
CA ALA A 55 22.34 4.01 0.27
C ALA A 55 20.86 3.86 -0.15
N ALA A 56 20.07 3.13 0.63
CA ALA A 56 18.63 2.98 0.37
C ALA A 56 17.88 4.30 0.50
N LEU A 57 18.28 5.18 1.42
CA LEU A 57 17.75 6.53 1.52
C LEU A 57 18.05 7.33 0.24
N LYS A 58 19.28 7.26 -0.29
CA LYS A 58 19.63 7.93 -1.56
C LYS A 58 18.75 7.44 -2.71
N VAL A 59 18.48 6.14 -2.80
CA VAL A 59 17.56 5.56 -3.79
C VAL A 59 16.14 6.09 -3.60
N LEU A 60 15.64 6.12 -2.36
CA LEU A 60 14.34 6.71 -2.03
C LEU A 60 14.27 8.18 -2.49
N LEU A 61 15.24 9.02 -2.13
CA LEU A 61 15.23 10.44 -2.48
C LEU A 61 15.31 10.67 -4.00
N SER A 62 16.11 9.87 -4.70
CA SER A 62 16.17 9.90 -6.18
C SER A 62 14.82 9.49 -6.79
N THR A 63 14.16 8.49 -6.21
CA THR A 63 12.85 8.00 -6.66
C THR A 63 11.73 9.02 -6.38
N THR A 64 11.83 9.77 -5.29
CA THR A 64 10.88 10.83 -4.88
C THR A 64 11.08 12.14 -5.64
N ALA A 65 12.27 12.38 -6.21
CA ALA A 65 12.58 13.66 -6.86
C ALA A 65 11.54 14.10 -7.91
N PRO A 66 11.02 13.22 -8.80
CA PRO A 66 9.95 13.60 -9.73
C PRO A 66 8.64 14.02 -9.05
N SER A 67 8.33 13.46 -7.86
CA SER A 67 7.11 13.79 -7.10
C SER A 67 7.09 15.27 -6.67
N LEU A 68 8.26 15.88 -6.43
CA LEU A 68 8.37 17.31 -6.08
C LEU A 68 7.90 18.24 -7.21
N ALA A 69 8.01 17.81 -8.47
CA ALA A 69 7.65 18.60 -9.65
C ALA A 69 6.23 18.32 -10.16
N ARG A 70 5.45 17.44 -9.51
CA ARG A 70 4.11 17.06 -9.97
C ARG A 70 3.15 18.23 -9.98
N THR A 71 2.42 18.39 -11.07
CA THR A 71 1.18 19.17 -11.03
C THR A 71 0.15 18.43 -10.17
N PRO A 72 -0.60 19.12 -9.30
CA PRO A 72 -1.63 18.47 -8.50
C PRO A 72 -2.65 17.67 -9.30
N TYR A 73 -2.87 16.44 -8.85
CA TYR A 73 -3.89 15.54 -9.38
C TYR A 73 -5.28 16.04 -9.00
N THR A 74 -6.20 16.02 -9.96
CA THR A 74 -7.62 16.29 -9.69
C THR A 74 -8.49 15.57 -10.71
N ILE A 75 -9.58 15.01 -10.21
CA ILE A 75 -10.54 14.29 -11.04
C ILE A 75 -11.45 15.23 -11.84
N VAL A 76 -11.58 16.52 -11.47
CA VAL A 76 -12.58 17.41 -12.11
C VAL A 76 -12.18 17.86 -13.52
N LYS A 77 -10.94 17.55 -13.94
CA LYS A 77 -10.40 17.92 -15.26
C LYS A 77 -10.77 16.94 -16.38
N LYS A 78 -11.49 15.86 -16.08
CA LYS A 78 -11.97 14.94 -17.11
C LYS A 78 -12.84 15.65 -18.16
N THR A 79 -12.65 15.26 -19.41
CA THR A 79 -13.38 15.79 -20.56
C THR A 79 -14.80 15.25 -20.62
N ILE A 80 -14.95 13.95 -20.32
CA ILE A 80 -16.24 13.27 -20.21
C ILE A 80 -16.79 13.48 -18.80
N ALA A 81 -18.01 14.00 -18.69
CA ALA A 81 -18.69 14.12 -17.41
C ALA A 81 -19.24 12.76 -16.96
N PRO A 82 -19.20 12.44 -15.64
CA PRO A 82 -19.93 11.30 -15.10
C PRO A 82 -21.43 11.38 -15.38
N PRO A 83 -22.16 10.25 -15.35
CA PRO A 83 -23.61 10.25 -15.57
C PRO A 83 -24.42 11.17 -14.64
N SER A 84 -23.91 11.50 -13.44
CA SER A 84 -24.53 12.48 -12.54
C SER A 84 -24.47 13.93 -13.05
N GLY A 85 -23.59 14.22 -14.02
CA GLY A 85 -23.23 15.58 -14.43
C GLY A 85 -22.20 16.26 -13.51
N ASP A 86 -21.91 15.70 -12.33
CA ASP A 86 -20.93 16.25 -11.39
C ASP A 86 -19.52 15.74 -11.69
N LYS A 87 -18.60 16.65 -12.06
CA LYS A 87 -17.19 16.30 -12.32
C LYS A 87 -16.41 15.91 -11.07
N HIS A 88 -16.94 16.18 -9.87
CA HIS A 88 -16.42 15.70 -8.60
C HIS A 88 -16.70 14.22 -8.34
N ASP A 89 -17.54 13.56 -9.15
CA ASP A 89 -17.66 12.12 -9.06
C ASP A 89 -16.51 11.43 -9.78
N TYR A 90 -15.97 10.39 -9.15
CA TYR A 90 -15.00 9.51 -9.76
C TYR A 90 -15.63 8.73 -10.90
N MET A 91 -14.93 8.60 -12.02
CA MET A 91 -15.37 7.77 -13.13
C MET A 91 -14.22 6.94 -13.70
N SER A 92 -14.51 5.70 -14.09
CA SER A 92 -13.59 4.86 -14.87
C SER A 92 -14.37 3.90 -15.77
N LEU A 93 -13.70 3.31 -16.76
CA LEU A 93 -14.25 2.22 -17.57
C LEU A 93 -13.64 0.90 -17.14
N ALA A 94 -14.43 -0.18 -17.20
CA ALA A 94 -13.94 -1.51 -16.88
C ALA A 94 -12.83 -1.93 -17.87
N PRO A 95 -11.63 -2.31 -17.40
CA PRO A 95 -10.44 -2.40 -18.25
C PRO A 95 -10.50 -3.52 -19.29
N TYR A 96 -11.33 -4.55 -19.08
CA TYR A 96 -11.39 -5.74 -19.94
C TYR A 96 -12.67 -5.85 -20.76
N TRP A 97 -13.39 -4.74 -20.93
CA TRP A 97 -14.65 -4.71 -21.68
C TRP A 97 -14.42 -4.01 -23.01
N TRP A 98 -14.77 -4.68 -24.11
CA TRP A 98 -14.50 -4.28 -25.49
C TRP A 98 -15.80 -4.19 -26.29
N PRO A 99 -15.85 -3.37 -27.35
CA PRO A 99 -16.96 -3.40 -28.30
C PRO A 99 -17.25 -4.82 -28.81
N ASP A 100 -18.52 -5.20 -28.88
CA ASP A 100 -18.94 -6.47 -29.46
C ASP A 100 -18.89 -6.39 -30.99
N PRO A 101 -18.01 -7.14 -31.68
CA PRO A 101 -17.95 -7.12 -33.15
C PRO A 101 -19.21 -7.66 -33.82
N ASN A 102 -20.10 -8.35 -33.07
CA ASN A 102 -21.35 -8.90 -33.59
C ASN A 102 -22.55 -7.96 -33.42
N SER A 103 -22.36 -6.81 -32.76
CA SER A 103 -23.42 -5.80 -32.58
C SER A 103 -23.25 -4.63 -33.56
N PRO A 104 -24.34 -4.09 -34.15
CA PRO A 104 -24.27 -2.97 -35.10
C PRO A 104 -23.57 -1.72 -34.57
N ASP A 105 -23.65 -1.47 -33.27
CA ASP A 105 -23.07 -0.31 -32.58
C ASP A 105 -21.93 -0.69 -31.62
N GLY A 106 -21.55 -1.97 -31.58
CA GLY A 106 -20.54 -2.49 -30.66
C GLY A 106 -21.02 -2.65 -29.21
N LEU A 107 -22.33 -2.51 -28.92
CA LEU A 107 -22.90 -2.61 -27.57
C LEU A 107 -23.82 -3.84 -27.41
N PRO A 108 -23.97 -4.37 -26.17
CA PRO A 108 -23.17 -4.06 -24.99
C PRO A 108 -21.73 -4.52 -25.16
N TYR A 109 -20.78 -3.89 -24.47
CA TYR A 109 -19.41 -4.37 -24.47
C TYR A 109 -19.36 -5.82 -23.94
N ILE A 110 -18.37 -6.57 -24.42
CA ILE A 110 -18.10 -7.96 -24.00
C ILE A 110 -16.77 -8.06 -23.26
N ARG A 111 -16.71 -8.97 -22.30
CA ARG A 111 -15.51 -9.18 -21.48
C ARG A 111 -14.47 -10.00 -22.24
N LYS A 112 -13.24 -9.49 -22.33
CA LYS A 112 -12.02 -10.20 -22.77
C LYS A 112 -11.02 -10.20 -21.63
N ASP A 113 -11.06 -11.24 -20.79
CA ASP A 113 -10.25 -11.27 -19.56
C ASP A 113 -8.76 -11.06 -19.85
N GLY A 114 -8.10 -10.24 -19.02
CA GLY A 114 -6.69 -9.93 -19.14
C GLY A 114 -6.28 -9.06 -20.34
N GLN A 115 -7.20 -8.79 -21.28
CA GLN A 115 -6.95 -7.97 -22.46
C GLN A 115 -7.43 -6.55 -22.21
N SER A 116 -6.50 -5.64 -21.90
CA SER A 116 -6.82 -4.24 -21.59
C SER A 116 -7.34 -3.47 -22.80
N ASN A 117 -8.55 -2.92 -22.70
CA ASN A 117 -9.10 -1.97 -23.67
C ASN A 117 -8.42 -0.60 -23.48
N PRO A 118 -7.70 -0.06 -24.49
CA PRO A 118 -7.03 1.24 -24.37
C PRO A 118 -8.00 2.40 -24.11
N GLU A 119 -9.28 2.24 -24.46
CA GLU A 119 -10.32 3.21 -24.15
C GLU A 119 -10.44 3.49 -22.65
N GLY A 120 -10.16 2.50 -21.79
CA GLY A 120 -10.14 2.70 -20.34
C GLY A 120 -9.14 3.77 -19.88
N SER A 121 -8.12 4.05 -20.69
CA SER A 121 -7.13 5.10 -20.43
C SER A 121 -7.58 6.49 -20.87
N THR A 122 -8.74 6.65 -21.51
CA THR A 122 -9.30 7.97 -21.88
C THR A 122 -9.81 8.74 -20.67
N ILE A 123 -10.21 8.02 -19.62
CA ILE A 123 -10.55 8.59 -18.30
C ILE A 123 -9.38 8.30 -17.35
N LYS A 124 -8.83 9.37 -16.76
CA LYS A 124 -7.57 9.29 -16.00
C LYS A 124 -7.74 9.14 -14.50
N ASP A 125 -8.97 9.10 -13.98
CA ASP A 125 -9.20 9.15 -12.53
C ASP A 125 -8.51 7.98 -11.79
N ASN A 126 -8.56 6.75 -12.33
CA ASN A 126 -7.82 5.60 -11.75
C ASN A 126 -6.30 5.81 -11.72
N THR A 127 -5.76 6.42 -12.77
CA THR A 127 -4.34 6.74 -12.93
C THR A 127 -3.93 7.81 -11.94
N TYR A 128 -4.76 8.84 -11.76
CA TYR A 128 -4.54 9.87 -10.75
C TYR A 128 -4.57 9.32 -9.33
N ILE A 129 -5.49 8.40 -9.01
CA ILE A 129 -5.51 7.73 -7.70
C ILE A 129 -4.23 6.94 -7.45
N ARG A 130 -3.82 6.11 -8.40
CA ARG A 130 -2.59 5.31 -8.29
C ARG A 130 -1.36 6.21 -8.14
N ASP A 131 -1.22 7.21 -9.01
CA ASP A 131 -0.04 8.06 -9.06
C ASP A 131 0.03 8.99 -7.84
N LEU A 132 -1.11 9.55 -7.40
CA LEU A 132 -1.21 10.27 -6.13
C LEU A 132 -0.80 9.38 -4.96
N SER A 133 -1.34 8.16 -4.86
CA SER A 133 -1.03 7.25 -3.75
C SER A 133 0.45 6.91 -3.68
N LYS A 134 1.07 6.65 -4.84
CA LYS A 134 2.52 6.44 -4.97
C LYS A 134 3.30 7.67 -4.50
N ASP A 135 2.95 8.86 -5.00
CA ASP A 135 3.66 10.09 -4.65
C ASP A 135 3.53 10.43 -3.16
N ILE A 136 2.35 10.27 -2.56
CA ILE A 136 2.14 10.51 -1.12
C ILE A 136 2.94 9.52 -0.28
N ARG A 137 3.00 8.24 -0.67
CA ARG A 137 3.85 7.24 0.00
C ARG A 137 5.33 7.65 -0.05
N LEU A 138 5.83 8.02 -1.23
CA LEU A 138 7.24 8.41 -1.43
C LEU A 138 7.60 9.70 -0.68
N LEU A 139 6.76 10.73 -0.78
CA LEU A 139 6.92 12.00 -0.08
C LEU A 139 6.86 11.81 1.45
N GLY A 140 5.92 11.00 1.94
CA GLY A 140 5.79 10.66 3.35
C GLY A 140 7.04 9.95 3.90
N LEU A 141 7.53 8.92 3.20
CA LEU A 141 8.78 8.24 3.56
C LEU A 141 9.98 9.18 3.54
N SER A 142 10.09 10.02 2.50
CA SER A 142 11.21 10.96 2.36
C SER A 142 11.19 12.00 3.48
N TYR A 143 10.02 12.55 3.82
CA TYR A 143 9.87 13.43 4.98
C TYR A 143 10.24 12.70 6.28
N TYR A 144 9.73 11.49 6.51
CA TYR A 144 9.98 10.74 7.75
C TYR A 144 11.48 10.49 7.98
N PHE A 145 12.22 10.06 6.96
CA PHE A 145 13.64 9.74 7.11
C PHE A 145 14.57 10.95 7.09
N THR A 146 14.17 12.08 6.50
CA THR A 146 15.04 13.27 6.37
C THR A 146 14.64 14.44 7.26
N ASN A 147 13.40 14.47 7.73
CA ASN A 147 12.75 15.63 8.34
C ASN A 147 12.74 16.90 7.44
N ASP A 148 12.93 16.75 6.12
CA ASP A 148 12.93 17.86 5.16
C ASP A 148 11.50 18.23 4.77
N GLU A 149 11.08 19.42 5.21
CA GLU A 149 9.74 19.97 5.00
C GLU A 149 9.34 20.13 3.53
N LYS A 150 10.27 20.14 2.57
CA LYS A 150 9.88 20.24 1.15
C LYS A 150 9.01 19.06 0.70
N TYR A 151 9.27 17.87 1.24
CA TYR A 151 8.50 16.66 0.91
C TYR A 151 7.09 16.73 1.51
N ALA A 152 6.98 17.12 2.79
CA ALA A 152 5.70 17.29 3.44
C ALA A 152 4.87 18.42 2.84
N LYS A 153 5.49 19.55 2.48
CA LYS A 153 4.84 20.65 1.77
C LYS A 153 4.23 20.18 0.46
N LYS A 154 4.97 19.39 -0.33
CA LYS A 154 4.43 18.85 -1.59
C LYS A 154 3.30 17.85 -1.35
N ALA A 155 3.45 16.97 -0.36
CA ALA A 155 2.39 16.02 -0.02
C ALA A 155 1.10 16.75 0.39
N THR A 156 1.20 17.78 1.23
CA THR A 156 0.07 18.64 1.61
C THR A 156 -0.62 19.26 0.39
N GLU A 157 0.14 19.82 -0.54
CA GLU A 157 -0.41 20.43 -1.76
C GLU A 157 -1.25 19.42 -2.56
N LEU A 158 -0.69 18.23 -2.83
CA LEU A 158 -1.38 17.17 -3.59
C LEU A 158 -2.64 16.67 -2.87
N LEU A 159 -2.55 16.42 -1.56
CA LEU A 159 -3.68 15.96 -0.74
C LEU A 159 -4.80 17.00 -0.68
N LYS A 160 -4.45 18.28 -0.50
CA LYS A 160 -5.44 19.37 -0.45
C LYS A 160 -6.21 19.46 -1.77
N VAL A 161 -5.52 19.44 -2.90
CA VAL A 161 -6.21 19.52 -4.21
C VAL A 161 -7.11 18.31 -4.44
N PHE A 162 -6.65 17.10 -4.14
CA PHE A 162 -7.41 15.90 -4.45
C PHE A 162 -8.58 15.63 -3.49
N PHE A 163 -8.46 15.97 -2.20
CA PHE A 163 -9.45 15.59 -1.19
C PHE A 163 -10.18 16.76 -0.52
N LEU A 164 -9.54 17.92 -0.36
CA LEU A 164 -10.00 18.93 0.61
C LEU A 164 -10.55 20.19 -0.05
N ASN A 165 -9.91 20.65 -1.13
CA ASN A 165 -10.28 21.87 -1.83
C ASN A 165 -11.62 21.68 -2.56
N SER A 166 -12.63 22.47 -2.19
CA SER A 166 -14.00 22.34 -2.71
C SER A 166 -14.09 22.40 -4.24
N ALA A 167 -13.23 23.17 -4.90
CA ALA A 167 -13.22 23.32 -6.36
C ALA A 167 -12.60 22.13 -7.12
N THR A 168 -11.88 21.23 -6.44
CA THR A 168 -11.10 20.17 -7.11
C THR A 168 -11.22 18.78 -6.47
N ARG A 169 -11.83 18.68 -5.29
CA ARG A 169 -11.87 17.45 -4.51
C ARG A 169 -12.64 16.33 -5.20
N MET A 170 -12.26 15.09 -4.96
CA MET A 170 -13.09 13.94 -5.28
C MET A 170 -14.23 13.79 -4.27
N ASN A 171 -15.44 13.46 -4.72
CA ASN A 171 -16.54 13.05 -3.83
C ASN A 171 -16.22 11.68 -3.22
N PRO A 172 -16.55 11.42 -1.95
CA PRO A 172 -16.16 10.20 -1.24
C PRO A 172 -17.06 9.00 -1.62
N ASN A 173 -17.11 8.65 -2.91
CA ASN A 173 -17.84 7.51 -3.45
C ASN A 173 -17.23 7.03 -4.77
N LEU A 174 -17.60 5.82 -5.20
CA LEU A 174 -17.27 5.27 -6.52
C LEU A 174 -18.52 4.89 -7.31
N ASN A 175 -19.55 5.75 -7.35
CA ASN A 175 -20.81 5.45 -8.02
C ASN A 175 -20.65 5.14 -9.52
N PHE A 176 -19.56 5.61 -10.14
CA PHE A 176 -19.30 5.45 -11.57
C PHE A 176 -17.94 4.76 -11.85
N CYS A 177 -17.49 3.87 -10.96
CA CYS A 177 -16.31 3.04 -11.21
C CYS A 177 -16.60 1.90 -12.18
N GLN A 178 -15.59 1.57 -12.98
CA GLN A 178 -15.57 0.48 -13.95
C GLN A 178 -16.87 0.35 -14.75
N ILE A 179 -17.35 1.47 -15.30
CA ILE A 179 -18.51 1.48 -16.19
C ILE A 179 -18.25 0.54 -17.37
N ARG A 180 -19.26 -0.26 -17.69
CA ARG A 180 -19.30 -1.14 -18.85
C ARG A 180 -20.26 -0.52 -19.85
N ARG A 181 -19.79 -0.17 -21.04
CA ARG A 181 -20.65 0.47 -22.05
C ARG A 181 -21.78 -0.47 -22.47
N GLY A 182 -22.99 0.07 -22.56
CA GLY A 182 -24.21 -0.68 -22.90
C GLY A 182 -24.75 -1.55 -21.77
N VAL A 183 -24.16 -1.49 -20.57
CA VAL A 183 -24.61 -2.26 -19.39
C VAL A 183 -24.98 -1.30 -18.27
N MET A 184 -26.23 -1.37 -17.81
CA MET A 184 -26.79 -0.45 -16.80
C MET A 184 -26.66 -0.96 -15.36
N THR A 185 -26.01 -2.11 -15.13
CA THR A 185 -25.89 -2.71 -13.80
C THR A 185 -24.66 -2.19 -13.06
N GLU A 186 -24.91 -1.75 -11.83
CA GLU A 186 -23.89 -1.48 -10.82
C GLU A 186 -22.95 -2.69 -10.65
N SER A 187 -21.67 -2.44 -10.38
CA SER A 187 -20.69 -3.50 -10.17
C SER A 187 -19.68 -3.11 -9.09
N GLY A 188 -19.63 -3.93 -8.05
CA GLY A 188 -18.67 -3.82 -6.95
C GLY A 188 -17.24 -4.16 -7.34
N VAL A 189 -17.01 -4.73 -8.52
CA VAL A 189 -15.66 -4.99 -9.06
C VAL A 189 -14.83 -3.71 -9.15
N GLY A 190 -15.47 -2.56 -9.40
CA GLY A 190 -14.79 -1.27 -9.48
C GLY A 190 -14.29 -0.70 -8.14
N THR A 191 -14.66 -1.29 -7.00
CA THR A 191 -14.11 -0.90 -5.68
C THR A 191 -12.60 -1.09 -5.57
N VAL A 192 -12.01 -1.91 -6.44
CA VAL A 192 -10.56 -2.12 -6.54
C VAL A 192 -9.81 -0.90 -7.08
N ASP A 193 -10.49 0.04 -7.74
CA ASP A 193 -9.86 1.23 -8.33
C ASP A 193 -9.22 2.16 -7.28
N THR A 194 -9.67 2.07 -6.01
CA THR A 194 -9.11 2.82 -4.87
C THR A 194 -8.17 2.01 -3.98
N GLU A 195 -7.78 0.79 -4.37
CA GLU A 195 -6.96 -0.12 -3.54
C GLU A 195 -5.65 0.52 -3.05
N HIS A 196 -5.09 1.44 -3.84
CA HIS A 196 -3.84 2.13 -3.52
C HIS A 196 -3.97 3.20 -2.43
N PHE A 197 -5.18 3.66 -2.09
CA PHE A 197 -5.36 4.58 -0.97
C PHE A 197 -4.90 3.98 0.36
N THR A 198 -4.85 2.66 0.48
CA THR A 198 -4.28 1.97 1.65
C THR A 198 -2.78 2.29 1.86
N GLN A 199 -2.04 2.50 0.77
CA GLN A 199 -0.65 2.95 0.80
C GLN A 199 -0.54 4.46 0.99
N LEU A 200 -1.49 5.22 0.43
CA LEU A 200 -1.58 6.66 0.60
C LEU A 200 -1.71 7.02 2.08
N ILE A 201 -2.62 6.36 2.80
CA ILE A 201 -2.85 6.67 4.22
C ILE A 201 -1.61 6.38 5.06
N ASP A 202 -0.85 5.32 4.78
CA ASP A 202 0.44 5.11 5.44
C ASP A 202 1.42 6.25 5.17
N GLY A 203 1.50 6.73 3.92
CA GLY A 203 2.28 7.92 3.58
C GLY A 203 1.85 9.17 4.35
N VAL A 204 0.54 9.37 4.55
CA VAL A 204 -0.02 10.46 5.36
C VAL A 204 0.37 10.33 6.83
N GLN A 205 0.33 9.12 7.40
CA GLN A 205 0.72 8.89 8.80
C GLN A 205 2.18 9.30 9.07
N LEU A 206 3.04 9.23 8.04
CA LEU A 206 4.43 9.65 8.12
C LEU A 206 4.64 11.17 8.08
N LEU A 207 3.64 11.96 7.72
CA LEU A 207 3.68 13.43 7.76
C LEU A 207 3.46 14.01 9.17
N ALA A 208 3.19 13.16 10.17
CA ALA A 208 2.99 13.58 11.54
C ALA A 208 4.18 14.39 12.06
N GLY A 209 3.90 15.55 12.65
CA GLY A 209 4.93 16.49 13.14
C GLY A 209 5.36 17.54 12.11
N SER A 210 4.89 17.44 10.86
CA SER A 210 5.17 18.47 9.85
C SER A 210 4.43 19.77 10.15
N ARG A 211 5.09 20.91 9.93
CA ARG A 211 4.41 22.23 9.93
C ARG A 211 3.51 22.43 8.71
N SER A 212 3.77 21.70 7.63
CA SER A 212 3.00 21.77 6.38
C SER A 212 1.74 20.92 6.43
N TRP A 213 1.74 19.82 7.18
CA TRP A 213 0.58 18.94 7.36
C TRP A 213 -0.04 19.11 8.75
N THR A 214 -0.99 20.04 8.87
CA THR A 214 -1.59 20.42 10.16
C THR A 214 -2.62 19.41 10.64
N LYS A 215 -3.00 19.52 11.93
CA LYS A 215 -4.05 18.69 12.54
C LYS A 215 -5.40 18.87 11.84
N GLU A 216 -5.70 20.08 11.38
CA GLU A 216 -6.94 20.41 10.67
C GLU A 216 -6.99 19.72 9.30
N ASN A 217 -5.88 19.72 8.55
CA ASN A 217 -5.79 18.98 7.29
C ASN A 217 -5.95 17.47 7.51
N HIS A 218 -5.34 16.94 8.58
CA HIS A 218 -5.46 15.53 8.94
C HIS A 218 -6.90 15.15 9.30
N ALA A 219 -7.57 15.93 10.15
CA ALA A 219 -8.96 15.72 10.52
C ALA A 219 -9.91 15.84 9.31
N ALA A 220 -9.66 16.79 8.41
CA ALA A 220 -10.45 16.94 7.19
C ALA A 220 -10.29 15.73 6.26
N LEU A 221 -9.09 15.18 6.13
CA LEU A 221 -8.85 13.96 5.37
C LEU A 221 -9.49 12.73 6.03
N GLN A 222 -9.39 12.59 7.36
CA GLN A 222 -10.11 11.55 8.10
C GLN A 222 -11.62 11.64 7.88
N ASN A 223 -12.18 12.86 7.86
CA ASN A 223 -13.60 13.04 7.58
C ASN A 223 -13.99 12.64 6.15
N TRP A 224 -13.11 12.85 5.16
CA TRP A 224 -13.33 12.34 3.80
C TRP A 224 -13.34 10.80 3.78
N PHE A 225 -12.34 10.16 4.40
CA PHE A 225 -12.28 8.70 4.51
C PHE A 225 -13.42 8.11 5.33
N LYS A 226 -13.94 8.83 6.34
CA LYS A 226 -15.12 8.41 7.11
C LYS A 226 -16.36 8.35 6.24
N GLN A 227 -16.58 9.36 5.40
CA GLN A 227 -17.68 9.36 4.43
C GLN A 227 -17.50 8.24 3.38
N TYR A 228 -16.29 8.05 2.88
CA TYR A 228 -16.01 7.01 1.89
C TYR A 228 -16.17 5.60 2.46
N LEU A 229 -15.69 5.37 3.68
CA LEU A 229 -15.90 4.13 4.42
C LEU A 229 -17.39 3.84 4.64
N ASN A 230 -18.18 4.85 5.02
CA ASN A 230 -19.62 4.69 5.12
C ASN A 230 -20.24 4.31 3.77
N TRP A 231 -19.83 4.94 2.67
CA TRP A 231 -20.29 4.58 1.33
C TRP A 231 -19.93 3.13 0.96
N LEU A 232 -18.69 2.67 1.22
CA LEU A 232 -18.29 1.28 0.99
C LEU A 232 -19.21 0.30 1.74
N LEU A 233 -19.49 0.58 3.02
CA LEU A 233 -20.28 -0.33 3.86
C LEU A 233 -21.79 -0.34 3.55
N THR A 234 -22.33 0.75 2.99
CA THR A 234 -23.79 0.94 2.90
C THR A 234 -24.33 0.93 1.47
N SER A 235 -23.55 1.36 0.48
CA SER A 235 -23.95 1.41 -0.93
C SER A 235 -24.11 0.00 -1.51
N ALA A 236 -24.94 -0.13 -2.56
CA ALA A 236 -25.11 -1.38 -3.28
C ALA A 236 -23.81 -1.82 -3.97
N ILE A 237 -23.08 -0.90 -4.62
CA ILE A 237 -21.75 -1.15 -5.21
C ILE A 237 -20.75 -1.64 -4.16
N GLY A 238 -20.67 -0.97 -3.02
CA GLY A 238 -19.74 -1.37 -1.94
C GLY A 238 -20.08 -2.76 -1.37
N LYS A 239 -21.36 -3.04 -1.14
CA LYS A 239 -21.83 -4.37 -0.70
C LYS A 239 -21.54 -5.47 -1.72
N ASP A 240 -21.73 -5.20 -3.02
CA ASP A 240 -21.36 -6.15 -4.08
C ASP A 240 -19.84 -6.37 -4.15
N GLY A 241 -19.05 -5.33 -3.86
CA GLY A 241 -17.58 -5.44 -3.78
C GLY A 241 -17.14 -6.34 -2.63
N ALA A 242 -17.85 -6.28 -1.50
CA ALA A 242 -17.58 -7.09 -0.31
C ALA A 242 -17.89 -8.59 -0.48
N THR A 243 -18.75 -8.95 -1.45
CA THR A 243 -19.21 -10.33 -1.67
C THR A 243 -18.49 -11.02 -2.83
N GLN A 244 -17.59 -10.33 -3.54
CA GLN A 244 -16.82 -10.95 -4.61
C GLN A 244 -15.99 -12.12 -4.06
N PRO A 245 -15.89 -13.25 -4.75
CA PRO A 245 -15.24 -14.43 -4.15
C PRO A 245 -13.70 -14.39 -4.28
N ASN A 246 -13.15 -13.46 -5.04
CA ASN A 246 -11.73 -13.41 -5.43
C ASN A 246 -11.03 -12.17 -4.85
N ASN A 247 -9.86 -11.82 -5.40
CA ASN A 247 -9.02 -10.69 -4.99
C ASN A 247 -9.75 -9.36 -4.79
N ILE A 248 -10.89 -9.13 -5.46
CA ILE A 248 -11.68 -7.92 -5.23
C ILE A 248 -12.10 -7.80 -3.76
N SER A 249 -12.63 -8.87 -3.15
CA SER A 249 -12.99 -8.84 -1.72
C SER A 249 -11.79 -8.79 -0.80
N THR A 250 -10.64 -9.34 -1.22
CA THR A 250 -9.39 -9.20 -0.47
C THR A 250 -9.02 -7.72 -0.37
N TYR A 251 -9.01 -7.01 -1.49
CA TYR A 251 -8.69 -5.59 -1.50
C TYR A 251 -9.81 -4.71 -0.94
N TYR A 252 -11.07 -5.11 -1.05
CA TYR A 252 -12.18 -4.45 -0.36
C TYR A 252 -11.98 -4.50 1.16
N ASN A 253 -11.73 -5.69 1.72
CA ASN A 253 -11.51 -5.84 3.16
C ASN A 253 -10.25 -5.12 3.64
N LEU A 254 -9.16 -5.16 2.86
CA LEU A 254 -7.96 -4.37 3.15
C LEU A 254 -8.27 -2.87 3.23
N GLN A 255 -9.03 -2.34 2.27
CA GLN A 255 -9.48 -0.95 2.27
C GLN A 255 -10.32 -0.63 3.52
N VAL A 256 -11.37 -1.40 3.78
CA VAL A 256 -12.26 -1.16 4.93
C VAL A 256 -11.48 -1.20 6.26
N ILE A 257 -10.61 -2.20 6.47
CA ILE A 257 -9.82 -2.33 7.70
C ILE A 257 -8.88 -1.13 7.86
N THR A 258 -8.13 -0.79 6.82
CA THR A 258 -7.14 0.30 6.90
C THR A 258 -7.81 1.67 7.03
N TYR A 259 -8.96 1.89 6.39
CA TYR A 259 -9.71 3.14 6.54
C TYR A 259 -10.37 3.25 7.91
N ALA A 260 -10.93 2.15 8.44
CA ALA A 260 -11.46 2.09 9.80
C ALA A 260 -10.36 2.43 10.83
N LEU A 261 -9.16 1.86 10.68
CA LEU A 261 -8.00 2.21 11.50
C LEU A 261 -7.60 3.69 11.34
N PHE A 262 -7.62 4.23 10.12
CA PHE A 262 -7.27 5.63 9.84
C PHE A 262 -8.26 6.63 10.45
N VAL A 263 -9.56 6.32 10.48
CA VAL A 263 -10.58 7.15 11.15
C VAL A 263 -10.74 6.80 12.64
N GLU A 264 -9.80 6.04 13.18
CA GLU A 264 -9.71 5.62 14.59
C GLU A 264 -10.85 4.71 15.09
N ASP A 265 -11.60 4.07 14.17
CA ASP A 265 -12.63 3.08 14.47
C ASP A 265 -12.04 1.65 14.47
N LYS A 266 -11.28 1.35 15.53
CA LYS A 266 -10.69 0.01 15.73
C LYS A 266 -11.73 -1.09 15.93
N ALA A 267 -12.90 -0.75 16.45
CA ALA A 267 -13.97 -1.71 16.71
C ALA A 267 -14.55 -2.24 15.39
N LEU A 268 -14.82 -1.35 14.43
CA LEU A 268 -15.20 -1.72 13.08
C LEU A 268 -14.11 -2.56 12.40
N ALA A 269 -12.85 -2.10 12.43
CA ALA A 269 -11.74 -2.82 11.81
C ALA A 269 -11.63 -4.27 12.33
N LYS A 270 -11.75 -4.46 13.65
CA LYS A 270 -11.79 -5.78 14.30
C LYS A 270 -13.01 -6.60 13.85
N SER A 271 -14.19 -5.98 13.81
CA SER A 271 -15.42 -6.68 13.41
C SER A 271 -15.36 -7.18 11.96
N ILE A 272 -14.72 -6.45 11.06
CA ILE A 272 -14.54 -6.87 9.66
C ILE A 272 -13.63 -8.10 9.59
N ILE A 273 -12.55 -8.14 10.38
CA ILE A 273 -11.69 -9.32 10.43
C ILE A 273 -12.47 -10.55 10.92
N GLU A 274 -13.21 -10.39 12.02
CA GLU A 274 -13.95 -11.48 12.65
C GLU A 274 -15.12 -12.00 11.79
N LYS A 275 -15.81 -11.12 11.06
CA LYS A 275 -17.04 -11.47 10.32
C LYS A 275 -16.83 -11.75 8.84
N GLN A 276 -15.77 -11.23 8.23
CA GLN A 276 -15.56 -11.31 6.78
C GLN A 276 -14.21 -11.94 6.43
N VAL A 277 -13.12 -11.51 7.04
CA VAL A 277 -11.77 -11.95 6.62
C VAL A 277 -11.53 -13.43 6.88
N TYR A 278 -11.96 -13.98 8.02
CA TYR A 278 -11.79 -15.42 8.28
C TYR A 278 -12.58 -16.29 7.30
N ASP A 279 -13.82 -15.91 6.98
CA ASP A 279 -14.64 -16.61 5.97
C ASP A 279 -14.04 -16.47 4.56
N LEU A 280 -13.54 -15.28 4.22
CA LEU A 280 -12.87 -15.06 2.94
C LEU A 280 -11.62 -15.93 2.78
N LEU A 281 -10.82 -16.10 3.85
CA LEU A 281 -9.64 -16.97 3.84
C LEU A 281 -10.05 -18.42 3.59
N GLU A 282 -11.09 -18.89 4.28
CA GLU A 282 -11.67 -20.21 4.11
C GLU A 282 -12.13 -20.44 2.66
N ASN A 283 -12.71 -19.43 2.01
CA ASN A 283 -13.28 -19.57 0.67
C ASN A 283 -12.27 -19.36 -0.48
N GLN A 284 -11.19 -18.61 -0.27
CA GLN A 284 -10.23 -18.30 -1.35
C GLN A 284 -9.10 -19.33 -1.51
N PHE A 285 -8.71 -20.02 -0.44
CA PHE A 285 -7.60 -20.95 -0.47
C PHE A 285 -8.05 -22.41 -0.41
N SER A 286 -7.29 -23.29 -1.02
CA SER A 286 -7.41 -24.74 -0.75
C SER A 286 -6.59 -25.15 0.48
N PRO A 287 -6.79 -26.37 1.02
CA PRO A 287 -5.95 -26.91 2.09
C PRO A 287 -4.46 -27.07 1.72
N THR A 288 -4.10 -27.00 0.44
CA THR A 288 -2.72 -27.00 -0.07
C THR A 288 -2.23 -25.60 -0.46
N GLY A 289 -3.09 -24.58 -0.41
CA GLY A 289 -2.73 -23.18 -0.65
C GLY A 289 -3.06 -22.64 -2.05
N GLU A 290 -3.67 -23.42 -2.94
CA GLU A 290 -4.08 -22.91 -4.25
C GLU A 290 -5.10 -21.76 -4.11
N GLN A 291 -4.97 -20.77 -4.99
CA GLN A 291 -5.91 -19.66 -5.15
C GLN A 291 -6.80 -19.92 -6.38
N LYS A 292 -7.73 -20.87 -6.29
CA LYS A 292 -8.43 -21.44 -7.47
C LYS A 292 -9.06 -20.40 -8.40
N LEU A 293 -9.64 -19.34 -7.84
CA LEU A 293 -10.28 -18.28 -8.63
C LEU A 293 -9.29 -17.37 -9.35
N GLU A 294 -8.09 -17.21 -8.80
CA GLU A 294 -7.00 -16.47 -9.44
C GLU A 294 -6.29 -17.33 -10.50
N LEU A 295 -6.16 -18.64 -10.25
CA LEU A 295 -5.62 -19.60 -11.20
C LEU A 295 -6.48 -19.74 -12.46
N ALA A 296 -7.79 -19.50 -12.35
CA ALA A 296 -8.71 -19.52 -13.49
C ALA A 296 -8.63 -18.26 -14.39
N ARG A 297 -7.73 -17.32 -14.09
CA ARG A 297 -7.58 -16.07 -14.84
C ARG A 297 -6.56 -16.21 -15.95
N THR A 298 -6.79 -15.48 -17.04
CA THR A 298 -5.86 -15.41 -18.18
C THR A 298 -4.48 -14.83 -17.82
N ASN A 299 -4.38 -14.05 -16.74
CA ASN A 299 -3.14 -13.55 -16.15
C ASN A 299 -2.93 -14.13 -14.74
N SER A 300 -3.01 -15.46 -14.60
CA SER A 300 -3.10 -16.15 -13.32
C SER A 300 -1.93 -15.88 -12.37
N TRP A 301 -0.68 -15.88 -12.86
CA TRP A 301 0.50 -15.56 -12.03
C TRP A 301 0.38 -14.15 -11.44
N THR A 302 -0.06 -13.20 -12.25
CA THR A 302 -0.28 -11.81 -11.81
C THR A 302 -1.34 -11.74 -10.73
N TYR A 303 -2.46 -12.44 -10.90
CA TYR A 303 -3.57 -12.43 -9.93
C TYR A 303 -3.25 -13.18 -8.64
N CYS A 304 -2.55 -14.31 -8.70
CA CYS A 304 -2.11 -15.05 -7.51
C CYS A 304 -1.14 -14.21 -6.66
N ASN A 305 -0.20 -13.50 -7.29
CA ASN A 305 0.70 -12.57 -6.59
C ASN A 305 -0.07 -11.38 -6.01
N LYS A 306 -0.96 -10.75 -6.80
CA LYS A 306 -1.79 -9.62 -6.35
C LYS A 306 -2.62 -10.01 -5.12
N ASN A 307 -3.34 -11.13 -5.17
CA ASN A 307 -4.20 -11.55 -4.08
C ASN A 307 -3.40 -11.89 -2.81
N LEU A 308 -2.30 -12.66 -2.94
CA LEU A 308 -1.46 -13.01 -1.79
C LEU A 308 -0.80 -11.77 -1.15
N LYS A 309 -0.42 -10.77 -1.96
CA LYS A 309 0.03 -9.48 -1.44
C LYS A 309 -1.07 -8.79 -0.62
N GLY A 310 -2.30 -8.73 -1.13
CA GLY A 310 -3.45 -8.16 -0.40
C GLY A 310 -3.65 -8.84 0.95
N TRP A 311 -3.55 -10.16 1.01
CA TRP A 311 -3.62 -10.94 2.25
C TRP A 311 -2.50 -10.62 3.25
N PHE A 312 -1.26 -10.46 2.77
CA PHE A 312 -0.13 -10.07 3.61
C PHE A 312 -0.28 -8.64 4.16
N ASP A 313 -0.88 -7.74 3.38
CA ASP A 313 -1.21 -6.39 3.82
C ASP A 313 -2.34 -6.43 4.88
N ILE A 314 -3.36 -7.28 4.73
CA ILE A 314 -4.42 -7.49 5.76
C ILE A 314 -3.79 -8.01 7.05
N ALA A 315 -2.91 -9.01 6.96
CA ALA A 315 -2.25 -9.58 8.12
C ALA A 315 -1.39 -8.55 8.85
N SER A 316 -0.70 -7.68 8.11
CA SER A 316 0.04 -6.55 8.69
C SER A 316 -0.88 -5.57 9.43
N ALA A 317 -2.03 -5.20 8.83
CA ALA A 317 -2.98 -4.30 9.48
C ALA A 317 -3.65 -4.93 10.72
N ALA A 318 -3.90 -6.25 10.71
CA ALA A 318 -4.50 -7.01 11.80
C ALA A 318 -3.62 -7.00 13.08
N GLU A 319 -2.29 -6.93 12.94
CA GLU A 319 -1.36 -6.84 14.09
C GLU A 319 -1.65 -5.63 14.98
N ILE A 320 -2.13 -4.51 14.43
CA ILE A 320 -2.48 -3.30 15.19
C ILE A 320 -3.62 -3.55 16.17
N LEU A 321 -4.46 -4.54 15.85
CA LEU A 321 -5.59 -4.98 16.67
C LEU A 321 -5.23 -6.15 17.59
N GLY A 322 -3.95 -6.56 17.61
CA GLY A 322 -3.48 -7.73 18.35
C GLY A 322 -3.92 -9.06 17.73
N ILE A 323 -4.33 -9.06 16.45
CA ILE A 323 -4.79 -10.27 15.75
C ILE A 323 -3.64 -10.83 14.92
N ASN A 324 -3.27 -12.08 15.18
CA ASN A 324 -2.22 -12.77 14.44
C ASN A 324 -2.80 -13.58 13.27
N LEU A 325 -3.08 -12.91 12.15
CA LEU A 325 -3.56 -13.58 10.94
C LEU A 325 -2.45 -14.38 10.23
N TRP A 326 -1.18 -14.03 10.43
CA TRP A 326 -0.04 -14.73 9.83
C TRP A 326 0.01 -16.22 10.18
N HIS A 327 -0.33 -16.56 11.42
CA HIS A 327 -0.33 -17.93 11.93
C HIS A 327 -1.73 -18.50 12.15
N TYR A 328 -2.76 -17.86 11.61
CA TYR A 328 -4.12 -18.39 11.63
C TYR A 328 -4.25 -19.60 10.70
N THR A 329 -4.95 -20.62 11.17
CA THR A 329 -5.36 -21.79 10.40
C THR A 329 -6.88 -21.90 10.50
N SER A 330 -7.54 -22.02 9.34
CA SER A 330 -8.98 -22.16 9.27
C SER A 330 -9.46 -23.55 9.74
N PRO A 331 -10.77 -23.74 10.00
CA PRO A 331 -11.32 -25.03 10.39
C PRO A 331 -11.03 -26.18 9.42
N THR A 332 -10.81 -25.89 8.14
CA THR A 332 -10.46 -26.89 7.10
C THR A 332 -8.98 -26.87 6.73
N ASP A 333 -8.14 -26.40 7.65
CA ASP A 333 -6.68 -26.41 7.53
C ASP A 333 -6.16 -25.54 6.36
N LYS A 334 -6.76 -24.37 6.13
CA LYS A 334 -6.28 -23.36 5.17
C LYS A 334 -5.53 -22.25 5.90
N SER A 335 -4.48 -21.71 5.30
CA SER A 335 -3.70 -20.63 5.92
C SER A 335 -2.91 -19.81 4.90
N LEU A 336 -2.52 -18.59 5.29
CA LEU A 336 -1.63 -17.74 4.50
C LEU A 336 -0.27 -18.39 4.28
N LYS A 337 0.22 -19.16 5.26
CA LYS A 337 1.47 -19.91 5.15
C LYS A 337 1.41 -20.93 4.03
N LYS A 338 0.32 -21.69 3.94
CA LYS A 338 0.12 -22.69 2.88
C LYS A 338 0.02 -22.05 1.50
N ALA A 339 -0.73 -20.95 1.38
CA ALA A 339 -0.81 -20.19 0.14
C ALA A 339 0.56 -19.64 -0.30
N PHE A 340 1.36 -19.16 0.64
CA PHE A 340 2.73 -18.72 0.38
C PHE A 340 3.64 -19.88 -0.04
N GLN A 341 3.64 -20.98 0.70
CA GLN A 341 4.42 -22.19 0.38
C GLN A 341 4.05 -22.77 -0.99
N TRP A 342 2.78 -22.71 -1.38
CA TRP A 342 2.32 -23.16 -2.69
C TRP A 342 2.95 -22.36 -3.84
N MET A 343 3.14 -21.05 -3.65
CA MET A 343 3.76 -20.16 -4.65
C MET A 343 5.29 -20.33 -4.76
N VAL A 344 5.96 -20.78 -3.68
CA VAL A 344 7.44 -20.82 -3.59
C VAL A 344 8.11 -21.61 -4.72
N PRO A 345 7.72 -22.86 -5.05
CA PRO A 345 8.37 -23.62 -6.12
C PRO A 345 8.30 -22.95 -7.49
N TYR A 346 7.25 -22.17 -7.77
CA TYR A 346 7.12 -21.42 -9.03
C TYR A 346 8.01 -20.17 -9.01
N GLY A 347 8.03 -19.45 -7.89
CA GLY A 347 8.93 -18.30 -7.70
C GLY A 347 10.41 -18.68 -7.75
N ALA A 348 10.75 -19.89 -7.31
CA ALA A 348 12.11 -20.43 -7.30
C ALA A 348 12.56 -20.99 -8.67
N GLY A 349 11.63 -21.18 -9.60
CA GLY A 349 11.89 -21.85 -10.88
C GLY A 349 11.94 -23.38 -10.81
N ASP A 350 11.68 -23.99 -9.64
CA ASP A 350 11.62 -25.44 -9.46
C ASP A 350 10.41 -26.08 -10.16
N LYS A 351 9.34 -25.30 -10.35
CA LYS A 351 8.14 -25.69 -11.11
C LYS A 351 7.84 -24.66 -12.19
N SER A 352 7.54 -25.12 -13.40
CA SER A 352 7.00 -24.28 -14.47
C SER A 352 5.55 -23.88 -14.18
N TRP A 353 5.21 -22.63 -14.51
CA TRP A 353 3.83 -22.15 -14.42
C TRP A 353 3.01 -22.68 -15.61
N THR A 354 2.13 -23.65 -15.37
CA THR A 354 1.31 -24.30 -16.41
C THR A 354 -0.11 -23.73 -16.54
N PHE A 355 -0.42 -22.67 -15.79
CA PHE A 355 -1.70 -21.94 -15.87
C PHE A 355 -1.58 -20.75 -16.84
N ASP A 356 -2.72 -20.22 -17.28
CA ASP A 356 -2.75 -19.13 -18.26
C ASP A 356 -2.03 -17.87 -17.75
N GLN A 357 -1.12 -17.35 -18.55
CA GLN A 357 -0.45 -16.06 -18.32
C GLN A 357 -0.22 -15.41 -19.68
N ILE A 358 -1.25 -14.72 -20.18
CA ILE A 358 -1.29 -14.18 -21.55
C ILE A 358 -0.34 -12.99 -21.76
N GLY A 359 0.05 -12.30 -20.69
CA GLY A 359 1.17 -11.35 -20.70
C GLY A 359 2.45 -11.97 -20.13
N ASP A 360 3.57 -11.26 -20.23
CA ASP A 360 4.88 -11.75 -19.75
C ASP A 360 4.83 -12.34 -18.33
N LEU A 361 5.35 -13.55 -18.17
CA LEU A 361 5.52 -14.18 -16.86
C LEU A 361 6.70 -13.53 -16.14
N LYS A 362 6.38 -12.64 -15.19
CA LYS A 362 7.35 -11.89 -14.39
C LYS A 362 7.51 -12.51 -13.01
N ILE A 363 8.45 -13.44 -12.87
CA ILE A 363 8.72 -14.15 -11.60
C ILE A 363 9.03 -13.18 -10.46
N GLU A 364 9.65 -12.03 -10.78
CA GLU A 364 9.97 -10.97 -9.83
C GLU A 364 8.75 -10.37 -9.10
N TYR A 365 7.53 -10.58 -9.59
CA TYR A 365 6.30 -10.20 -8.88
C TYR A 365 6.18 -10.88 -7.52
N PHE A 366 6.81 -12.05 -7.33
CA PHE A 366 6.80 -12.76 -6.05
C PHE A 366 7.89 -12.30 -5.09
N THR A 367 8.95 -11.61 -5.55
CA THR A 367 10.12 -11.27 -4.72
C THR A 367 9.76 -10.52 -3.45
N MET A 368 8.87 -9.52 -3.53
CA MET A 368 8.48 -8.73 -2.35
C MET A 368 7.63 -9.54 -1.36
N ILE A 369 6.77 -10.45 -1.85
CA ILE A 369 5.99 -11.37 -1.04
C ILE A 369 6.93 -12.37 -0.36
N ALA A 370 7.88 -12.95 -1.10
CA ALA A 370 8.93 -13.84 -0.56
C ALA A 370 9.75 -13.17 0.53
N ARG A 371 10.11 -11.89 0.34
CA ARG A 371 10.86 -11.10 1.32
C ARG A 371 10.07 -10.89 2.62
N THR A 372 8.78 -10.56 2.50
CA THR A 372 7.90 -10.42 3.66
C THR A 372 7.65 -11.77 4.34
N GLY A 373 7.42 -12.81 3.54
CA GLY A 373 7.17 -14.18 4.00
C GLY A 373 8.37 -14.75 4.75
N SER A 374 9.61 -14.51 4.32
CA SER A 374 10.82 -14.98 5.05
C SER A 374 10.99 -14.31 6.41
N ALA A 375 10.43 -13.11 6.60
CA ALA A 375 10.42 -12.45 7.89
C ALA A 375 9.48 -13.15 8.88
N VAL A 376 8.41 -13.79 8.40
CA VAL A 376 7.33 -14.39 9.19
C VAL A 376 7.48 -15.91 9.31
N TYR A 377 7.67 -16.61 8.19
CA TYR A 377 7.74 -18.07 8.08
C TYR A 377 9.19 -18.54 7.94
N LYS A 378 9.92 -18.58 9.06
CA LYS A 378 11.35 -18.92 9.12
C LYS A 378 11.69 -20.31 8.61
N ASP A 379 10.71 -21.21 8.60
CA ASP A 379 10.86 -22.58 8.13
C ASP A 379 10.66 -22.74 6.61
N VAL A 380 10.27 -21.68 5.90
CA VAL A 380 10.08 -21.71 4.44
C VAL A 380 11.33 -21.17 3.75
N ASN A 381 12.04 -22.04 3.02
CA ASN A 381 13.21 -21.64 2.26
C ASN A 381 12.81 -20.85 1.01
N VAL A 382 13.24 -19.58 0.95
CA VAL A 382 13.07 -18.71 -0.23
C VAL A 382 14.40 -18.16 -0.74
N GLN A 383 15.52 -18.78 -0.37
CA GLN A 383 16.85 -18.30 -0.75
C GLN A 383 17.01 -18.25 -2.27
N SER A 384 16.56 -19.27 -3.00
CA SER A 384 16.61 -19.30 -4.48
C SER A 384 15.84 -18.15 -5.13
N ILE A 385 14.73 -17.72 -4.53
CA ILE A 385 13.91 -16.59 -5.02
C ILE A 385 14.61 -15.25 -4.80
N LEU A 386 15.33 -15.12 -3.68
CA LEU A 386 15.92 -13.84 -3.28
C LEU A 386 17.35 -13.68 -3.79
N ALA A 387 18.12 -14.76 -3.92
CA ALA A 387 19.58 -14.76 -4.11
C ALA A 387 20.06 -13.79 -5.20
N GLU A 388 19.42 -13.80 -6.37
CA GLU A 388 19.83 -13.00 -7.53
C GLU A 388 19.85 -11.49 -7.25
N ASN A 389 18.90 -10.98 -6.47
CA ASN A 389 18.81 -9.57 -6.10
C ASN A 389 19.13 -9.31 -4.62
N HIS A 390 19.45 -10.36 -3.85
CA HIS A 390 19.59 -10.26 -2.41
C HIS A 390 20.75 -9.34 -2.03
N ALA A 391 21.91 -9.53 -2.66
CA ALA A 391 23.10 -8.70 -2.45
C ALA A 391 22.82 -7.22 -2.71
N GLN A 392 22.12 -6.90 -3.81
CA GLN A 392 21.73 -5.53 -4.16
C GLN A 392 20.72 -4.95 -3.16
N PHE A 393 19.82 -5.76 -2.62
CA PHE A 393 18.92 -5.31 -1.57
C PHE A 393 19.65 -4.98 -0.29
N VAL A 394 20.52 -5.87 0.20
CA VAL A 394 21.24 -5.62 1.45
C VAL A 394 22.25 -4.50 1.31
N SER A 395 22.78 -4.24 0.10
CA SER A 395 23.62 -3.07 -0.15
C SER A 395 22.85 -1.74 -0.17
N GLY A 396 21.51 -1.77 -0.06
CA GLY A 396 20.68 -0.57 -0.12
C GLY A 396 20.45 -0.05 -1.54
N SER A 397 20.63 -0.87 -2.58
CA SER A 397 20.31 -0.48 -3.96
C SER A 397 18.81 -0.41 -4.23
N TYR A 398 17.99 -0.94 -3.33
CA TYR A 398 16.53 -0.86 -3.35
C TYR A 398 16.02 -0.08 -2.13
N MET A 399 15.10 0.87 -2.35
CA MET A 399 14.51 1.64 -1.25
C MET A 399 13.69 0.76 -0.30
N GLU A 400 13.25 -0.40 -0.78
CA GLU A 400 12.49 -1.41 -0.05
C GLU A 400 13.26 -1.92 1.17
N LEU A 401 14.59 -1.79 1.24
CA LEU A 401 15.37 -2.06 2.46
C LEU A 401 14.83 -1.27 3.66
N LEU A 402 14.33 -0.06 3.42
CA LEU A 402 13.80 0.81 4.47
C LEU A 402 12.42 0.38 4.98
N THR A 403 11.67 -0.42 4.22
CA THR A 403 10.23 -0.66 4.47
C THR A 403 9.80 -2.13 4.46
N SER A 404 10.59 -3.02 3.86
CA SER A 404 10.26 -4.44 3.75
C SER A 404 10.72 -5.21 4.97
N ARG A 405 9.80 -5.98 5.56
CA ARG A 405 10.17 -7.05 6.49
C ARG A 405 11.09 -8.02 5.75
N TYR A 406 12.20 -8.40 6.36
CA TYR A 406 13.18 -9.34 5.81
C TYR A 406 14.07 -9.89 6.94
N TYR A 407 14.66 -11.08 6.74
CA TYR A 407 15.54 -11.76 7.71
C TYR A 407 16.98 -11.87 7.22
#